data_AF-A0A7D4Q6K6-F1
#
_entry.id   AF-A0A7D4Q6K6-F1
#
_cell.length_a   1.000
_cell.length_b   1.000
_cell.length_c   1.000
_cell.angle_alpha   90.00
_cell.angle_beta   90.00
_cell.angle_gamma   90.00
#
_symmetry.space_group_name_H-M   'P 1'
#
loop_
_entity.id
_entity.type
_entity.pdbx_description
1 polymer ?
#
loop_
_entity_poly.entity_id
_entity_poly.type
_entity_poly.pdbx_seq_one_letter_code
_entity_poly.pdbx_strand_id
1 'polypeptide(L)' 'MELIIDFDKIEDPGKKEWLLRTLKLMGIDFQATEKPQTIDQYNKELEQGYAEIKKGNFITAEDLKIQARKW' A
#
# COMPACT_ATOMS: atom_id res chain seq x y z
N MET A 1 -0.67 -7.65 -1.92
CA MET A 1 0.04 -6.91 -0.86
C MET A 1 1.23 -6.26 -1.54
N GLU A 2 1.32 -4.92 -1.50
CA GLU A 2 2.45 -4.18 -2.08
C GLU A 2 3.52 -3.99 -1.02
N LEU A 3 4.76 -4.38 -1.32
CA LEU A 3 5.83 -4.41 -0.34
C LEU A 3 6.63 -3.10 -0.41
N ILE A 4 6.62 -2.31 0.66
CA ILE A 4 7.31 -1.02 0.73
C ILE A 4 8.65 -1.22 1.44
N ILE A 5 9.76 -0.92 0.76
CA ILE A 5 11.12 -1.07 1.28
C ILE A 5 11.84 0.26 1.18
N ASP A 6 12.32 0.76 2.32
CA ASP A 6 13.25 1.87 2.38
C ASP A 6 14.67 1.35 2.13
N PHE A 7 15.10 1.40 0.86
CA PHE A 7 16.44 0.95 0.48
C PHE A 7 17.56 1.90 0.92
N ASP A 8 17.24 3.09 1.44
CA ASP A 8 18.24 4.03 1.93
C ASP A 8 18.70 3.68 3.34
N LYS A 9 17.92 2.87 4.07
CA LYS A 9 18.33 2.24 5.34
C LYS A 9 19.22 1.01 5.18
N ILE A 10 19.49 0.56 3.95
CA ILE A 10 20.40 -0.56 3.68
C ILE A 10 21.75 0.01 3.25
N GLU A 11 22.63 0.24 4.23
CA GLU A 11 23.96 0.83 4.01
C GLU A 11 24.90 -0.07 3.20
N ASP A 12 24.71 -1.39 3.28
CA ASP A 12 25.54 -2.38 2.59
C ASP A 12 25.09 -2.56 1.12
N PRO A 13 25.93 -2.22 0.13
CA PRO A 13 25.56 -2.31 -1.29
C PRO A 13 25.30 -3.75 -1.76
N GLY A 14 26.00 -4.72 -1.18
CA GLY A 14 25.83 -6.14 -1.50
C GLY A 14 24.49 -6.70 -1.02
N LYS A 15 24.06 -6.31 0.19
CA LYS A 15 22.73 -6.68 0.72
C LYS A 15 21.60 -6.04 -0.08
N LYS A 16 21.76 -4.78 -0.49
CA LYS A 16 20.81 -4.07 -1.34
C LYS A 16 20.63 -4.77 -2.69
N GLU A 17 21.73 -5.11 -3.35
CA GLU A 17 21.71 -5.83 -4.64
C GLU A 17 21.11 -7.24 -4.52
N TRP A 18 21.47 -7.98 -3.46
CA TRP A 18 20.93 -9.32 -3.20
C TRP A 18 19.41 -9.30 -3.00
N LEU A 19 18.90 -8.35 -2.21
CA LEU A 19 17.48 -8.21 -1.96
C LEU A 19 16.70 -7.87 -3.24
N LEU A 20 17.21 -6.92 -4.04
CA LEU A 20 16.59 -6.55 -5.32
C LEU A 20 16.49 -7.72 -6.29
N ARG A 21 17.55 -8.54 -6.41
CA ARG A 21 17.55 -9.73 -7.25
C ARG A 21 16.56 -10.77 -6.77
N THR A 22 16.50 -10.98 -5.46
CA THR A 22 15.61 -11.98 -4.86
C THR A 22 14.14 -11.60 -5.05
N LEU A 23 13.78 -10.34 -4.83
CA LEU A 23 12.41 -9.85 -5.06
C LEU A 23 11.99 -9.99 -6.53
N LYS A 24 12.88 -9.66 -7.47
CA LYS A 24 12.66 -9.88 -8.91
C LYS A 24 12.45 -11.37 -9.25
N LEU A 25 13.27 -12.26 -8.68
CA LEU A 25 13.14 -13.70 -8.90
C LEU A 25 11.83 -14.27 -8.35
N MET A 26 11.35 -13.74 -7.23
CA MET A 26 10.09 -14.16 -6.62
C MET A 26 8.85 -13.50 -7.26
N GLY A 27 9.03 -12.61 -8.23
CA GLY A 27 7.92 -11.87 -8.86
C GLY A 27 7.15 -11.00 -7.88
N ILE A 28 7.81 -10.52 -6.82
CA ILE A 28 7.19 -9.67 -5.80
C ILE A 28 7.34 -8.22 -6.25
N ASP A 29 6.21 -7.56 -6.48
CA ASP A 29 6.18 -6.13 -6.71
C ASP A 29 6.54 -5.38 -5.42
N PHE A 30 7.50 -4.45 -5.53
CA PHE A 30 7.94 -3.63 -4.40
C PHE A 30 8.09 -2.16 -4.80
N GLN A 31 7.82 -1.28 -3.84
CA GLN A 31 8.14 0.15 -3.95
C GLN A 31 9.41 0.45 -3.18
N ALA A 32 10.37 1.07 -3.86
CA ALA A 32 11.71 1.34 -3.35
C ALA A 32 11.83 2.61 -2.49
N THR A 33 10.75 3.37 -2.41
CA THR A 33 10.67 4.63 -1.68
C THR A 33 9.21 4.89 -1.39
N GLU A 34 8.89 5.38 -0.19
CA GLU A 34 7.64 6.12 0.02
C GLU A 34 7.70 7.33 -0.90
N LYS A 35 7.06 7.26 -2.08
CA LYS A 35 6.94 8.44 -2.92
C LYS A 35 6.06 9.43 -2.14
N PRO A 36 6.55 10.64 -1.85
CA PRO A 36 5.69 11.68 -1.32
C PRO A 36 4.52 11.84 -2.29
N GLN A 37 3.29 11.77 -1.79
CA GLN A 37 2.13 12.08 -2.61
C GLN A 37 2.25 13.52 -3.10
N THR A 38 1.96 13.74 -4.37
CA THR A 38 1.76 15.10 -4.86
C THR A 38 0.48 15.67 -4.26
N ILE A 39 0.39 17.00 -4.17
CA ILE A 39 -0.83 17.69 -3.70
C ILE A 39 -2.05 17.24 -4.53
N ASP A 40 -1.88 17.04 -5.83
CA ASP A 40 -2.95 16.56 -6.72
C ASP A 40 -3.40 15.13 -6.39
N GLN A 41 -2.46 14.23 -6.05
CA GLN A 41 -2.78 12.86 -5.64
C GLN A 41 -3.56 12.87 -4.31
N TYR A 42 -3.09 13.64 -3.35
CA TYR A 42 -3.76 13.80 -2.06
C TYR A 42 -5.19 14.35 -2.21
N ASN A 43 -5.36 15.42 -2.98
CA ASN A 43 -6.67 16.03 -3.21
C ASN A 43 -7.62 15.07 -3.94
N LYS A 44 -7.12 14.29 -4.91
CA LYS A 44 -7.92 13.29 -5.61
C LYS A 44 -8.40 12.18 -4.67
N GLU A 45 -7.56 11.71 -3.76
CA GLU A 45 -7.94 10.72 -2.75
C GLU A 45 -8.99 11.28 -1.78
N LEU A 46 -8.85 12.54 -1.37
CA LEU A 46 -9.88 13.22 -0.57
C LEU A 46 -11.22 13.29 -1.29
N GLU A 47 -11.24 13.69 -2.56
CA GLU A 47 -12.47 13.73 -3.36
C GLU A 47 -13.13 12.36 -3.50
N GLN A 48 -12.34 11.31 -3.72
CA GLN A 48 -12.82 9.94 -3.77
C GLN A 48 -13.41 9.50 -2.42
N GLY A 49 -12.71 9.78 -1.31
CA GLY A 49 -13.20 9.51 0.03
C GLY A 49 -14.52 10.22 0.33
N TYR A 50 -14.63 11.51 -0.03
CA TYR A 50 -15.88 12.25 0.11
C TYR A 50 -17.00 11.67 -0.74
N ALA A 51 -16.72 11.23 -1.97
CA ALA A 51 -17.71 10.60 -2.83
C ALA A 51 -18.22 9.28 -2.23
N GLU A 52 -17.34 8.45 -1.68
CA GLU A 52 -17.72 7.20 -1.01
C GLU A 52 -18.55 7.43 0.26
N ILE A 53 -18.17 8.41 1.10
CA ILE A 53 -18.97 8.81 2.27
C ILE A 53 -20.35 9.28 1.82
N LYS A 54 -20.43 10.08 0.75
CA LYS A 54 -21.70 10.60 0.22
C LYS A 54 -22.59 9.51 -0.37
N LYS A 55 -22.01 8.43 -0.92
CA LYS A 55 -22.77 7.25 -1.36
C LYS A 55 -23.50 6.56 -0.20
N GLY A 56 -23.03 6.74 1.04
CA GLY A 56 -23.75 6.30 2.24
C GLY A 56 -23.75 4.79 2.47
N ASN A 57 -22.81 4.06 1.86
CA ASN A 57 -22.69 2.62 1.98
C ASN A 57 -21.94 2.25 3.28
N PHE A 58 -22.56 2.56 4.41
CA PHE A 58 -22.02 2.22 5.72
C PHE A 58 -22.36 0.78 6.07
N ILE A 59 -21.39 0.04 6.60
CA ILE A 59 -21.59 -1.28 7.20
C ILE A 59 -21.42 -1.18 8.70
N THR A 60 -22.20 -1.94 9.46
CA THR A 60 -22.03 -1.96 10.90
C THR A 60 -20.78 -2.76 11.29
N ALA A 61 -20.31 -2.56 12.53
CA ALA A 61 -19.22 -3.38 13.07
C ALA A 61 -19.60 -4.88 13.14
N GLU A 62 -20.89 -5.20 13.25
CA GLU A 62 -21.37 -6.59 13.19
C GLU A 62 -21.30 -7.15 11.77
N ASP A 63 -21.69 -6.38 10.76
CA ASP A 63 -21.56 -6.76 9.35
C ASP A 63 -20.09 -7.01 8.96
N LEU A 64 -19.19 -6.17 9.45
CA LEU A 64 -17.75 -6.33 9.25
C LEU A 64 -17.24 -7.66 9.84
N LYS A 65 -17.69 -8.01 11.06
CA LYS A 65 -17.34 -9.30 11.71
C LYS A 65 -17.88 -10.50 10.93
N ILE A 66 -19.07 -10.38 10.35
CA ILE A 66 -19.65 -11.44 9.51
C ILE A 66 -18.85 -11.61 8.23
N GLN A 67 -18.42 -10.52 7.58
CA GLN A 67 -17.59 -10.59 6.37
C GLN A 67 -16.19 -11.14 6.64
N ALA A 68 -15.54 -10.71 7.73
CA ALA A 68 -14.21 -11.19 8.11
C ALA A 68 -14.16 -12.70 8.37
N ARG A 69 -15.27 -13.32 8.82
CA ARG A 69 -15.37 -14.78 9.02
C ARG A 69 -15.47 -15.58 7.71
N LYS A 70 -15.69 -14.93 6.56
CA LYS A 70 -15.80 -15.59 5.24
C LYS A 70 -14.44 -15.76 4.54
N TRP A 71 -13.39 -15.13 5.06
CA TRP A 71 -12.01 -15.22 4.56
C TRP A 71 -11.20 -16.15 5.46
#